data_AF-A0A8T7FRZ2-F1
#
_entry.id   AF-A0A8T7FRZ2-F1
#
_cell.length_a   1.000
_cell.length_b   1.000
_cell.length_c   1.000
_cell.angle_alpha   90.00
_cell.angle_beta   90.00
_cell.angle_gamma   90.00
#
_symmetry.space_group_name_H-M   'P 1'
#
loop_
_entity.id
_entity.type
_entity.pdbx_description
1 polymer ?
#
loop_
_entity_poly.entity_id
_entity_poly.type
_entity_poly.pdbx_seq_one_letter_code
_entity_poly.pdbx_strand_id
1 'polypeptide(L)'
;METVTVRAVYKKGVLKPVRKLNLPENTVVEVRVSSVRPSQKSPSFASLIGIWEHLPEKEKTALEKKLTHTRRRSAAKVKNLAKKLK
;
A
#
# COMPACT_ATOMS: atom_id res chain seq x y z
N MET A 1 30.74 -22.20 0.69
CA MET A 1 29.59 -21.96 -0.21
C MET A 1 29.00 -20.61 0.15
N GLU A 2 28.98 -19.66 -0.78
CA GLU A 2 28.37 -18.35 -0.55
C GLU A 2 26.91 -18.38 -0.95
N THR A 3 26.01 -17.96 -0.06
CA THR A 3 24.57 -17.92 -0.33
C THR A 3 24.13 -16.48 -0.56
N VAL A 4 23.81 -16.12 -1.80
CA VAL A 4 23.32 -14.77 -2.15
C VAL A 4 21.81 -14.79 -2.28
N THR A 5 21.10 -14.05 -1.41
CA THR A 5 19.64 -13.95 -1.47
C THR A 5 19.22 -12.87 -2.45
N VAL A 6 18.66 -13.26 -3.60
CA VAL A 6 18.24 -12.33 -4.67
C VAL A 6 16.72 -12.31 -4.76
N ARG A 7 16.14 -11.10 -4.80
CA ARG A 7 14.71 -10.96 -5.13
C ARG A 7 14.53 -11.04 -6.64
N ALA A 8 13.65 -11.93 -7.10
CA ALA A 8 13.29 -12.09 -8.50
C ALA A 8 11.78 -12.03 -8.71
N VAL A 9 11.37 -11.56 -9.87
CA VAL A 9 9.98 -11.51 -10.32
C VAL A 9 9.79 -12.54 -11.43
N TYR A 10 8.82 -13.42 -11.27
CA TYR A 10 8.44 -14.38 -12.28
C TYR A 10 7.59 -13.69 -13.36
N LYS A 11 8.10 -13.62 -14.60
CA LYS A 11 7.39 -12.99 -15.73
C LYS A 11 7.62 -13.78 -17.02
N LYS A 12 6.55 -14.25 -17.64
CA LYS A 12 6.56 -15.02 -18.91
C LYS A 12 7.46 -16.26 -18.86
N GLY A 13 7.36 -17.07 -17.79
CA GLY A 13 8.14 -18.31 -17.68
C GLY A 13 9.59 -18.12 -17.22
N VAL A 14 10.05 -16.88 -16.99
CA VAL A 14 11.44 -16.58 -16.61
C VAL A 14 11.49 -15.83 -15.27
N LEU A 15 12.35 -16.29 -14.36
CA LEU A 15 12.70 -15.56 -13.12
C LEU A 15 13.66 -14.42 -13.44
N LYS A 16 13.17 -13.19 -13.35
CA LYS A 16 13.98 -11.99 -13.60
C LYS A 16 14.42 -11.36 -12.28
N PRO A 17 15.71 -11.26 -11.98
CA PRO A 17 16.16 -10.61 -10.75
C PRO A 17 15.82 -9.11 -10.80
N VAL A 18 15.45 -8.53 -9.65
CA VAL A 18 15.12 -7.10 -9.53
C VAL A 18 16.37 -6.23 -9.68
N ARG A 19 17.54 -6.77 -9.30
CA ARG A 19 18.86 -6.15 -9.45
C ARG A 19 19.73 -7.00 -10.36
N LYS A 20 20.64 -6.37 -11.12
CA LYS A 20 21.58 -7.09 -11.99
C LYS A 20 22.47 -7.98 -11.13
N LEU A 21 22.51 -9.26 -11.48
CA LEU A 21 23.37 -10.25 -10.83
C LEU A 21 24.61 -10.40 -11.70
N ASN A 22 25.78 -10.08 -11.15
CA ASN A 22 27.06 -10.23 -11.85
C ASN A 22 27.63 -11.61 -11.53
N LEU A 23 27.06 -12.65 -12.15
CA LEU A 23 27.63 -14.00 -12.11
C LEU A 23 28.33 -14.31 -13.43
N PRO A 24 29.39 -15.13 -13.42
CA PRO A 24 30.01 -15.61 -14.65
C PRO A 24 29.03 -16.47 -15.46
N GLU A 25 29.24 -16.50 -16.78
CA GLU A 25 28.44 -17.34 -17.67
C GLU A 25 28.56 -18.82 -17.28
N ASN A 26 27.47 -19.59 -17.46
CA ASN A 26 27.36 -21.00 -17.10
C ASN A 26 27.47 -21.33 -15.59
N THR A 27 27.28 -20.35 -14.71
CA THR A 27 27.20 -20.60 -13.26
C THR A 27 25.93 -21.36 -12.89
N VAL A 28 26.08 -22.50 -12.22
CA VAL A 28 24.96 -23.26 -11.64
C VAL A 28 24.52 -22.59 -10.34
N VAL A 29 23.22 -22.30 -10.21
CA VAL A 29 22.64 -21.63 -9.03
C VAL A 29 21.50 -22.45 -8.43
N GLU A 30 21.48 -22.57 -7.10
CA GLU A 30 20.35 -23.15 -6.35
C GLU A 30 19.28 -22.10 -6.12
N VAL A 31 18.04 -22.37 -6.56
CA VAL A 31 16.92 -21.43 -6.42
C VAL A 31 16.01 -21.88 -5.27
N ARG A 32 15.92 -21.06 -4.23
CA ARG A 32 14.94 -21.24 -3.14
C ARG A 32 13.78 -20.27 -3.32
N VAL A 33 12.60 -20.81 -3.60
CA VAL A 33 11.38 -20.01 -3.76
C VAL A 33 10.63 -19.98 -2.44
N SER A 34 10.66 -18.83 -1.78
CA SER A 34 9.81 -18.53 -0.62
C SER A 34 8.70 -17.58 -1.05
N SER A 35 7.44 -17.96 -0.82
CA SER A 35 6.28 -17.13 -1.09
C SER A 35 6.28 -15.91 -0.17
N VAL A 36 6.74 -14.77 -0.69
CA VAL A 36 6.69 -13.51 0.04
C VAL A 36 5.34 -12.88 -0.28
N ARG A 37 4.44 -12.77 0.72
CA ARG A 37 3.21 -11.99 0.55
C ARG A 37 3.61 -10.61 0.05
N PRO A 38 3.02 -10.10 -1.06
CA PRO A 38 3.27 -8.74 -1.46
C PRO A 38 2.93 -7.86 -0.26
N SER A 39 3.90 -7.07 0.20
CA SER A 39 3.62 -5.94 1.08
C SER A 39 2.58 -5.11 0.35
N GLN A 40 1.32 -5.26 0.77
CA GLN A 40 0.30 -4.27 0.48
C GLN A 40 0.87 -3.00 1.06
N LYS A 41 1.45 -2.16 0.20
CA LYS A 41 1.64 -0.76 0.50
C LYS A 41 0.23 -0.25 0.74
N SER A 42 -0.20 -0.29 2.00
CA SER A 42 -1.44 0.33 2.41
C SER A 42 -1.38 1.75 1.84
N PRO A 43 -2.38 2.17 1.06
CA PRO A 43 -2.37 3.53 0.56
C PRO A 43 -2.19 4.47 1.75
N SER A 44 -1.16 5.32 1.71
CA SER A 44 -1.07 6.47 2.60
C SER A 44 -2.41 7.18 2.57
N PHE A 45 -2.88 7.76 3.68
CA PHE A 45 -4.20 8.36 3.82
C PHE A 45 -4.67 9.24 2.62
N ALA A 46 -3.74 9.80 1.84
CA ALA A 46 -3.98 10.49 0.56
C ALA A 46 -4.63 9.61 -0.54
N SER A 47 -4.39 8.30 -0.60
CA SER A 47 -4.99 7.40 -1.60
C SER A 47 -6.36 6.84 -1.18
N LEU A 48 -6.88 7.21 0.00
CA LEU A 48 -8.29 6.96 0.33
C LEU A 48 -9.23 7.72 -0.62
N ILE A 49 -8.79 8.81 -1.25
CA ILE A 49 -9.61 9.53 -2.25
C ILE A 49 -9.85 8.65 -3.50
N GLY A 50 -8.84 7.90 -3.95
CA GLY A 50 -8.95 7.01 -5.11
C GLY A 50 -9.79 5.75 -4.87
N ILE A 51 -9.94 5.31 -3.61
CA ILE A 51 -10.82 4.16 -3.28
C ILE A 51 -12.29 4.49 -3.57
N TRP A 52 -12.65 5.77 -3.58
CA TRP A 52 -14.03 6.21 -3.75
C TRP A 52 -14.42 6.29 -5.22
N GLU A 53 -13.48 6.27 -6.17
CA GLU A 53 -13.80 6.30 -7.59
C GLU A 53 -14.56 5.06 -8.05
N HIS A 54 -14.26 3.89 -7.46
CA HIS A 54 -14.85 2.60 -7.83
C HIS A 54 -16.11 2.22 -7.04
N LEU A 55 -16.53 3.02 -6.05
CA LEU A 55 -17.75 2.74 -5.27
C LEU A 55 -19.02 3.05 -6.08
N PRO A 56 -20.11 2.30 -5.88
CA PRO A 56 -21.42 2.68 -6.44
C PRO A 56 -21.85 4.06 -5.95
N GLU A 57 -22.47 4.90 -6.79
CA GLU A 57 -22.83 6.29 -6.43
C GLU A 57 -23.68 6.42 -5.15
N LYS A 58 -24.54 5.42 -4.88
CA LYS A 58 -25.34 5.36 -3.65
C LYS A 58 -24.48 5.24 -2.39
N GLU A 59 -23.36 4.53 -2.46
CA GLU A 59 -22.44 4.36 -1.34
C GLU A 59 -21.54 5.59 -1.19
N LYS A 60 -21.12 6.22 -2.30
CA LYS A 60 -20.37 7.49 -2.27
C LYS A 60 -21.15 8.58 -1.54
N THR A 61 -22.40 8.80 -1.93
CA THR A 61 -23.26 9.85 -1.35
C THR A 61 -23.58 9.61 0.13
N ALA A 62 -23.79 8.35 0.54
CA ALA A 62 -23.98 8.00 1.95
C ALA A 62 -22.71 8.27 2.79
N LEU A 63 -21.54 7.99 2.21
CA LEU A 63 -20.25 8.18 2.86
C LEU A 63 -19.88 9.67 2.97
N GLU A 64 -20.15 10.47 1.94
CA GLU A 64 -20.00 11.94 1.97
C GLU A 64 -20.87 12.58 3.05
N LYS A 65 -22.14 12.13 3.19
CA LYS A 65 -23.03 12.59 4.26
C LYS A 65 -22.49 12.25 5.66
N LYS A 66 -21.95 11.03 5.86
CA LYS A 66 -21.32 10.65 7.13
C LYS A 66 -20.06 11.45 7.41
N LEU A 67 -19.24 11.72 6.39
CA LEU A 67 -17.98 12.42 6.54
C LEU A 67 -18.18 13.91 6.86
N THR A 68 -19.14 14.56 6.20
CA THR A 68 -19.53 15.95 6.50
C THR A 68 -20.09 16.09 7.91
N HIS A 69 -20.94 15.16 8.36
CA HIS A 69 -21.44 15.14 9.74
C HIS A 69 -20.32 14.99 10.78
N THR A 70 -19.36 14.10 10.50
CA THR A 70 -18.21 13.86 11.37
C THR A 70 -17.31 15.09 11.46
N ARG A 71 -17.02 15.75 10.32
CA ARG A 71 -16.25 17.01 10.27
C ARG A 71 -16.90 18.12 11.07
N ARG A 72 -18.24 18.27 11.01
CA ARG A 72 -18.96 19.27 11.82
C ARG A 72 -18.82 19.00 13.31
N ARG A 73 -18.97 17.73 13.72
CA ARG A 73 -18.82 17.34 15.13
C ARG A 73 -17.40 17.51 15.65
N SER A 74 -16.38 17.15 14.85
CA SER A 74 -14.98 17.34 15.24
C SER A 74 -14.64 18.82 15.35
N ALA A 75 -15.05 19.65 14.38
CA ALA A 75 -14.84 21.10 14.42
C ALA A 75 -15.50 21.74 15.66
N ALA A 76 -16.74 21.34 15.99
CA ALA A 76 -17.42 21.82 17.19
C ALA A 76 -16.68 21.41 18.48
N LYS A 77 -16.18 20.17 18.56
CA LYS A 77 -15.36 19.70 19.69
C LYS A 77 -14.07 20.50 19.83
N VAL A 78 -13.35 20.73 18.73
CA VAL A 78 -12.11 21.54 18.73
C VAL A 78 -12.40 22.97 19.17
N LYS A 79 -13.47 23.59 18.65
CA LYS A 79 -13.89 24.94 19.05
C LYS A 79 -14.23 25.01 20.54
N ASN A 80 -14.91 24.01 21.08
CA ASN A 80 -15.25 23.96 22.50
C ASN A 80 -14.03 23.71 23.38
N LEU A 81 -13.07 22.91 22.92
CA LEU A 81 -11.81 22.70 23.63
C LEU A 81 -10.97 23.99 23.66
N ALA A 82 -10.87 24.69 22.53
CA ALA A 82 -10.18 25.98 22.44
C ALA A 82 -10.79 27.04 23.37
N LYS A 83 -12.12 27.04 23.55
CA LYS A 83 -12.80 27.92 24.51
C LYS A 83 -12.55 27.56 25.97
N LYS A 84 -12.25 26.30 26.29
CA LYS A 84 -11.95 25.84 27.66
C LYS A 84 -10.50 26.10 28.08
N LEU A 85 -9.61 26.27 27.10
CA LEU A 85 -8.18 26.55 27.30
C LEU A 85 -7.87 28.06 27.39
N LYS A 86 -8.88 28.91 27.21
CA LYS A 86 -8.80 30.37 27.32
C LYS A 86 -9.58 30.84 28.53
#